data_AF-A0A2V8KN90-F1
#
_entry.id   AF-A0A2V8KN90-F1
#
_cell.length_a   1.000
_cell.length_b   1.000
_cell.length_c   1.000
_cell.angle_alpha   90.00
_cell.angle_beta   90.00
_cell.angle_gamma   90.00
#
_symmetry.space_group_name_H-M   'P 1'
#
loop_
_entity.id
_entity.type
_entity.pdbx_description
1 polymer ?
#
loop_
_entity_poly.entity_id
_entity_poly.type
_entity_poly.pdbx_seq_one_letter_code
_entity_poly.pdbx_strand_id
1 'polypeptide(L)' 'TFLILADLGSSEQLLNNTEHMRDSAQALMKRGIVPAESGWAGWLGKYEARLVRSFEAIRSGRQYGTETRDEPSLGR' A
#
# COMPACT_ATOMS: atom_id res chain seq x y z
N THR A 1 18.84 -10.88 -22.97
CA THR A 1 18.01 -10.48 -21.82
C THR A 1 16.60 -10.97 -22.04
N PHE A 2 16.13 -11.96 -21.28
CA PHE A 2 14.75 -12.42 -21.37
C PHE A 2 13.87 -11.52 -20.48
N LEU A 3 12.83 -10.93 -21.05
CA LEU A 3 11.79 -10.24 -20.27
C LEU A 3 10.87 -11.31 -19.68
N ILE A 4 10.80 -11.37 -18.34
CA ILE A 4 9.85 -12.22 -17.65
C ILE A 4 8.49 -11.50 -17.70
N LEU A 5 7.55 -12.04 -18.47
CA LEU A 5 6.16 -11.59 -18.46
C LEU A 5 5.46 -12.31 -17.30
N ALA A 6 5.19 -11.58 -16.22
CA ALA A 6 4.33 -12.07 -15.15
C ALA A 6 2.87 -11.89 -15.58
N ASP A 7 2.16 -12.99 -15.81
CA ASP A 7 0.72 -12.95 -16.02
C ASP A 7 0.02 -12.70 -14.67
N LEU A 8 -0.60 -11.52 -14.56
CA LEU A 8 -1.37 -11.11 -13.38
C LEU A 8 -2.86 -11.40 -13.54
N GLY A 9 -3.25 -12.11 -14.61
CA GLY A 9 -4.62 -12.48 -14.90
C GLY A 9 -5.48 -11.28 -15.34
N SER A 10 -6.78 -11.35 -15.06
CA SER A 10 -7.72 -10.30 -15.45
C SER A 10 -7.45 -9.01 -14.68
N SER A 11 -7.45 -7.89 -15.41
CA SER A 11 -7.35 -6.55 -14.87
C SER A 11 -8.37 -6.28 -13.74
N GLU A 12 -9.59 -6.81 -13.86
CA GLU A 12 -10.62 -6.69 -12.81
C GLU A 12 -10.31 -7.56 -11.59
N GLN A 13 -9.74 -8.75 -11.78
CA GLN A 13 -9.32 -9.59 -10.66
C GLN A 13 -8.16 -8.95 -9.91
N LEU A 14 -7.22 -8.32 -10.64
CA LEU A 14 -6.09 -7.62 -10.04
C LEU A 14 -6.55 -6.43 -9.18
N LEU A 15 -7.57 -5.68 -9.62
CA LEU A 15 -8.17 -4.59 -8.82
C LEU A 15 -8.74 -5.08 -7.49
N ASN A 16 -9.32 -6.27 -7.49
CA ASN A 16 -9.97 -6.86 -6.33
C ASN A 16 -9.00 -7.70 -5.46
N ASN A 17 -7.79 -7.98 -5.97
CA ASN A 17 -6.77 -8.69 -5.21
C ASN A 17 -6.19 -7.78 -4.11
N THR A 18 -6.67 -8.02 -2.89
CA THR A 18 -6.30 -7.20 -1.72
C THR A 18 -4.85 -7.39 -1.31
N GLU A 19 -4.29 -8.59 -1.50
CA GLU A 19 -2.87 -8.87 -1.23
C GLU A 19 -1.97 -8.08 -2.18
N HIS A 20 -2.25 -8.14 -3.48
CA HIS A 20 -1.49 -7.38 -4.48
C HIS A 20 -1.50 -5.87 -4.22
N MET A 21 -2.65 -5.30 -3.84
CA MET A 21 -2.76 -3.88 -3.52
C MET A 21 -1.99 -3.50 -2.26
N ARG A 22 -2.02 -4.37 -1.25
CA ARG A 22 -1.26 -4.20 -0.01
C ARG A 22 0.24 -4.23 -0.29
N ASP A 23 0.71 -5.20 -1.06
CA ASP A 23 2.13 -5.36 -1.40
C ASP A 23 2.63 -4.17 -2.23
N SER A 24 1.84 -3.74 -3.22
CA SER A 24 2.14 -2.56 -4.03
C SER A 24 2.21 -1.30 -3.17
N ALA A 25 1.25 -1.09 -2.27
CA ALA A 25 1.25 0.05 -1.34
C ALA A 25 2.45 0.01 -0.38
N GLN A 26 2.81 -1.16 0.16
CA GLN A 26 3.99 -1.32 1.00
C GLN A 26 5.28 -1.03 0.23
N ALA A 27 5.39 -1.46 -1.04
CA ALA A 27 6.53 -1.17 -1.89
C ALA A 27 6.68 0.34 -2.13
N LEU A 28 5.58 1.06 -2.35
CA LEU A 28 5.60 2.52 -2.46
C LEU A 28 6.06 3.18 -1.15
N MET A 29 5.56 2.73 0.00
CA MET A 29 5.99 3.25 1.30
C MET A 29 7.47 3.04 1.57
N LYS A 30 8.01 1.85 1.25
CA LYS A 30 9.44 1.55 1.39
C LYS A 30 10.31 2.48 0.53
N ARG A 31 9.76 2.96 -0.58
CA ARG A 31 10.42 3.92 -1.49
C ARG A 31 10.16 5.39 -1.12
N GLY A 32 9.35 5.66 -0.10
CA GLY A 32 8.96 7.03 0.28
C GLY A 32 8.04 7.71 -0.73
N ILE A 33 7.38 6.96 -1.61
CA ILE A 33 6.48 7.49 -2.64
C ILE A 33 5.06 7.51 -2.07
N VAL A 34 4.42 8.68 -2.12
CA VAL A 34 3.00 8.83 -1.80
C VAL A 34 2.20 8.71 -3.10
N PRO A 35 1.36 7.68 -3.26
CA PRO A 35 0.50 7.56 -4.43
C PRO A 35 -0.53 8.68 -4.44
N ALA A 36 -0.88 9.17 -5.63
CA ALA A 36 -1.91 10.16 -5.85
C ALA A 36 -2.81 9.73 -7.01
N GLU A 37 -4.09 10.12 -6.94
CA GLU A 37 -5.01 9.97 -8.06
C GLU A 37 -4.70 11.07 -9.08
N SER A 38 -4.23 10.69 -10.26
CA SER A 38 -3.76 11.67 -11.27
C SER A 38 -4.85 12.10 -12.26
N GLY A 39 -6.11 11.76 -11.95
CA GLY A 39 -7.27 12.08 -12.80
C GLY A 39 -7.45 11.17 -14.01
N TRP A 40 -6.77 10.01 -14.04
CA TRP A 40 -6.95 9.03 -15.10
C TRP A 40 -8.36 8.41 -15.06
N ALA A 41 -8.94 8.18 -16.24
CA ALA A 41 -10.23 7.51 -16.37
C ALA A 41 -10.08 5.98 -16.53
N GLY A 42 -11.19 5.26 -16.46
CA GLY A 42 -11.24 3.83 -16.75
C GLY A 42 -10.54 2.97 -15.71
N TRP A 43 -9.88 1.90 -16.16
CA TRP A 43 -9.27 0.91 -15.28
C TRP A 43 -8.10 1.48 -14.46
N LEU A 44 -7.26 2.32 -15.07
CA LEU A 44 -6.10 2.91 -14.40
C LEU A 44 -6.51 3.82 -13.25
N GLY A 45 -7.52 4.68 -13.45
CA GLY A 45 -8.06 5.51 -12.36
C GLY A 45 -8.60 4.68 -11.19
N LYS A 46 -9.29 3.58 -11.49
CA LYS A 46 -9.77 2.64 -10.45
C LYS A 46 -8.61 1.99 -9.70
N TYR A 47 -7.52 1.65 -10.40
CA TYR A 47 -6.30 1.09 -9.81
C TYR A 47 -5.64 2.09 -8.87
N GLU A 48 -5.39 3.33 -9.34
CA GLU A 48 -4.82 4.40 -8.51
C GLU A 48 -5.66 4.65 -7.25
N ALA A 49 -6.98 4.81 -7.41
CA ALA A 49 -7.88 5.02 -6.29
C ALA A 49 -7.83 3.88 -5.26
N ARG A 50 -7.71 2.63 -5.73
CA ARG A 50 -7.58 1.47 -4.85
C ARG A 50 -6.24 1.45 -4.13
N LEU A 51 -5.16 1.74 -4.85
CA LEU A 51 -3.81 1.78 -4.32
C LEU A 51 -3.64 2.87 -3.27
N VAL A 52 -4.19 4.07 -3.50
CA VAL A 52 -4.22 5.19 -2.54
C VAL A 52 -4.96 4.77 -1.26
N ARG A 53 -6.14 4.15 -1.38
CA ARG A 53 -6.87 3.64 -0.20
C ARG A 53 -6.06 2.60 0.59
N SER A 54 -5.41 1.66 -0.11
CA SER A 54 -4.56 0.66 0.54
C SER A 54 -3.34 1.27 1.23
N PHE A 55 -2.74 2.29 0.61
CA PHE A 55 -1.64 3.05 1.18
C PHE A 55 -2.07 3.78 2.46
N GLU A 56 -3.16 4.54 2.42
CA GLU A 56 -3.64 5.24 3.62
C GLU A 56 -4.02 4.27 4.74
N ALA A 57 -4.65 3.12 4.42
CA ALA A 57 -4.95 2.09 5.42
C ALA A 57 -3.71 1.55 6.15
N ILE A 58 -2.61 1.30 5.41
CA ILE A 58 -1.34 0.87 6.03
C ILE A 58 -0.71 2.01 6.83
N ARG A 59 -0.83 3.26 6.35
CA ARG A 59 -0.24 4.43 6.97
C ARG A 59 -0.90 4.72 8.32
N SER A 60 -2.23 4.74 8.35
CA SER A 60 -3.01 4.89 9.58
C SER A 60 -2.80 3.71 10.54
N GLY A 61 -2.72 2.47 10.03
CA GLY A 61 -2.40 1.30 10.85
C GLY A 61 -1.01 1.36 11.50
N ARG A 62 -0.02 1.98 10.84
CA ARG A 62 1.31 2.23 11.44
C ARG A 62 1.30 3.34 12.48
N GLN A 63 0.45 4.35 12.32
CA GLN A 63 0.37 5.48 13.26
C GLN A 63 -0.15 5.07 14.65
N TYR A 64 -0.92 3.99 14.76
CA TYR A 64 -1.38 3.42 16.05
C TYR A 64 -0.41 2.40 16.68
N GLY A 65 0.72 2.10 16.04
CA GLY A 65 1.66 1.06 16.48
C GLY A 65 2.87 1.53 17.31
N THR A 66 2.94 2.82 17.67
CA THR A 66 4.08 3.39 18.41
C THR A 66 3.62 4.27 19.56
N GLU A 67 2.86 3.71 20.49
CA GLU A 67 2.73 4.27 21.84
C GLU A 67 2.34 3.15 22.80
N THR A 68 3.33 2.54 23.45
CA THR A 68 3.29 1.91 24.80
C THR A 68 4.47 0.95 25.00
N ARG A 69 5.58 1.46 25.53
CA ARG A 69 6.44 0.87 26.59
C ARG A 69 7.83 1.51 26.59
N ASP A 70 7.86 2.81 26.87
CA ASP A 70 8.94 3.35 27.69
C ASP A 70 8.34 3.54 29.09
N GLU A 71 8.38 2.46 29.89
CA GLU A 71 8.10 2.57 31.32
C GLU A 71 9.36 3.15 31.98
N PRO A 72 9.31 4.36 32.58
CA PRO A 72 10.47 4.91 33.26
C PRO A 72 10.73 4.10 34.52
N SER A 73 11.93 3.53 34.57
CA SER A 73 12.48 2.79 35.70
C SER A 73 12.42 3.66 36.96
N LEU A 74 11.45 3.41 37.83
CA LEU A 74 11.46 3.97 39.18
C LEU A 74 12.14 2.98 40.11
N GLY A 75 13.40 3.27 40.41
CA GLY A 75 14.09 2.64 41.51
C GLY A 75 13.39 2.91 42.84
N ARG A 76 13.31 1.88 43.66
CA ARG A 76 13.43 1.97 45.12
C ARG A 76 13.95 0.65 45.66
#